data_AF-A0A3D1IXV8-F1
#
_entry.id   AF-A0A3D1IXV8-F1
#
_cell.length_a   1.000
_cell.length_b   1.000
_cell.length_c   1.000
_cell.angle_alpha   90.00
_cell.angle_beta   90.00
_cell.angle_gamma   90.00
#
_symmetry.space_group_name_H-M   'P 1'
#
loop_
_entity.id
_entity.type
_entity.pdbx_description
1 polymer ?
#
loop_
_entity_poly.entity_id
_entity_poly.type
_entity_poly.pdbx_seq_one_letter_code
_entity_poly.pdbx_strand_id
1 'polypeptide(L)' 'MFRRILELLIKEFLELKRDKSARFRLLVPPIIQMLLFGYAATFEIFNVSTAVLDQDHSQESRALISAFVGSSRFKVTT' A
#
# COMPACT_ATOMS: atom_id res chain seq x y z
N MET A 1 12.40 -5.69 40.37
CA MET A 1 11.38 -4.96 39.56
C MET A 1 10.79 -5.80 38.44
N PHE A 2 11.60 -6.43 37.58
CA PHE A 2 11.11 -7.19 36.41
C PHE A 2 10.06 -8.28 36.71
N ARG A 3 10.19 -8.98 37.84
CA ARG A 3 9.23 -10.03 38.25
C ARG A 3 7.79 -9.51 38.43
N ARG A 4 7.64 -8.32 39.02
CA ARG A 4 6.34 -7.67 39.24
C ARG A 4 5.71 -7.18 37.94
N ILE A 5 6.52 -6.69 37.00
CA ILE A 5 6.07 -6.31 35.66
C ILE A 5 5.59 -7.55 34.89
N LEU A 6 6.31 -8.67 35.01
CA LEU A 6 5.93 -9.93 34.37
C LEU A 6 4.60 -10.46 34.91
N GLU A 7 4.39 -10.41 36.22
CA GLU A 7 3.14 -10.83 36.87
C GLU A 7 1.93 -9.97 36.41
N LEU A 8 2.13 -8.66 36.27
CA LEU A 8 1.11 -7.75 35.73
C LEU A 8 0.79 -8.07 34.27
N LEU A 9 1.81 -8.30 33.44
CA LEU A 9 1.61 -8.71 32.04
C LEU A 9 0.82 -10.02 31.93
N ILE A 10 1.15 -11.03 32.74
CA ILE A 10 0.45 -12.31 32.75
C ILE A 10 -1.02 -12.11 33.10
N LYS A 11 -1.32 -11.25 34.10
CA LYS A 11 -2.70 -10.92 34.48
C LYS A 11 -3.47 -10.29 33.31
N GLU A 12 -2.90 -9.28 32.67
CA GLU A 12 -3.52 -8.59 31.52
C GLU A 12 -3.75 -9.54 30.33
N PHE A 13 -2.80 -10.43 30.03
CA PHE A 13 -2.98 -11.44 28.97
C PHE A 13 -4.10 -12.44 29.29
N LEU A 14 -4.23 -12.85 30.55
CA LEU A 14 -5.34 -13.70 31.00
C LEU A 14 -6.69 -12.98 30.89
N GLU A 15 -6.72 -11.68 31.21
CA GLU A 15 -7.91 -10.84 31.12
C GLU A 15 -8.34 -10.60 29.67
N LEU A 16 -7.41 -10.27 28.78
CA LEU A 16 -7.60 -10.22 27.32
C LEU A 16 -8.09 -11.54 26.74
N LYS A 17 -7.60 -12.67 27.25
CA LYS A 17 -8.07 -14.00 26.83
C LYS A 17 -9.51 -14.25 27.29
N ARG A 18 -9.91 -13.78 28.47
CA ARG A 18 -11.26 -14.01 29.00
C ARG A 18 -12.30 -13.07 28.42
N ASP A 19 -11.93 -11.81 28.17
CA ASP A 19 -12.81 -10.81 27.57
C ASP A 19 -12.87 -10.96 26.05
N LYS A 20 -13.97 -11.58 25.58
CA LYS A 20 -14.26 -11.75 24.14
C LYS A 20 -14.39 -10.40 23.42
N SER A 21 -14.93 -9.38 24.06
CA SER A 21 -15.12 -8.05 23.47
C SER A 21 -13.79 -7.31 23.34
N ALA A 22 -12.90 -7.41 24.33
CA ALA A 22 -11.54 -6.86 24.21
C ALA A 22 -10.77 -7.51 23.07
N ARG A 23 -10.85 -8.84 22.94
CA ARG A 23 -10.21 -9.58 21.84
C ARG A 23 -10.73 -9.14 20.47
N PHE A 24 -12.04 -8.92 20.35
CA PHE A 24 -12.66 -8.42 19.12
C PHE A 24 -12.14 -7.02 18.76
N ARG A 25 -12.15 -6.07 19.72
CA ARG A 25 -11.63 -4.72 19.50
C ARG A 25 -10.14 -4.69 19.16
N LEU A 26 -9.36 -5.64 19.66
CA LEU A 26 -7.93 -5.74 19.38
C LEU A 26 -7.64 -6.34 18.00
N LEU A 27 -8.38 -7.36 17.57
CA LEU A 27 -8.07 -8.11 16.34
C LEU A 27 -8.82 -7.60 15.10
N VAL A 28 -10.06 -7.15 15.24
CA VAL A 28 -10.89 -6.81 14.08
C VAL A 28 -10.39 -5.61 13.29
N PRO A 29 -10.04 -4.47 13.92
CA PRO A 29 -9.55 -3.33 13.15
C PRO A 29 -8.29 -3.65 12.33
N PRO A 30 -7.24 -4.31 12.88
CA PRO A 30 -6.08 -4.73 12.08
C PRO A 30 -6.41 -5.70 10.94
N ILE A 31 -7.33 -6.66 11.15
CA ILE A 31 -7.74 -7.59 10.09
C ILE A 31 -8.42 -6.82 8.96
N ILE A 32 -9.36 -5.93 9.28
CA ILE A 32 -10.03 -5.10 8.29
C ILE A 32 -9.03 -4.20 7.58
N GLN A 33 -8.10 -3.56 8.30
CA GLN A 33 -7.06 -2.72 7.69
C GLN A 33 -6.20 -3.53 6.73
N MET A 34 -5.83 -4.77 7.08
CA MET A 34 -4.99 -5.62 6.24
C MET A 34 -5.72 -6.01 4.96
N LEU A 35 -7.02 -6.29 5.02
CA LEU A 35 -7.83 -6.56 3.85
C LEU A 35 -7.99 -5.31 2.99
N LEU A 36 -8.31 -4.17 3.60
CA LEU A 36 -8.48 -2.89 2.90
C LEU A 36 -7.20 -2.46 2.20
N PHE A 37 -6.07 -2.44 2.90
CA PHE A 37 -4.78 -2.10 2.30
C PHE A 37 -4.27 -3.18 1.36
N GLY A 38 -4.50 -4.47 1.64
CA GLY A 38 -4.13 -5.54 0.72
C GLY A 38 -4.88 -5.46 -0.61
N TYR A 39 -6.14 -5.02 -0.58
CA TYR A 39 -6.94 -4.81 -1.79
C TYR A 39 -6.65 -3.46 -2.47
N ALA A 40 -6.50 -2.39 -1.69
CA ALA A 40 -6.27 -1.03 -2.20
C ALA A 40 -4.81 -0.74 -2.57
N ALA A 41 -3.84 -1.52 -2.09
CA ALA A 41 -2.44 -1.41 -2.48
C ALA A 41 -2.21 -2.07 -3.85
N THR A 42 -2.91 -1.60 -4.87
CA THR A 42 -2.53 -1.88 -6.25
C THR A 42 -1.27 -1.08 -6.56
N PHE A 43 -0.22 -1.74 -7.05
CA PHE A 43 0.99 -1.08 -7.54
C PHE A 43 0.80 -0.44 -8.92
N GLU A 44 -0.45 -0.19 -9.34
CA GLU A 44 -0.75 0.40 -10.63
C GLU A 44 -0.61 1.91 -10.54
N ILE A 45 0.49 2.42 -11.08
CA ILE A 45 0.76 3.85 -11.16
C ILE A 45 0.16 4.36 -12.48
N PHE A 46 -0.88 5.18 -12.37
CA PHE A 46 -1.49 5.90 -13.49
C PHE A 46 -1.07 7.38 -13.44
N ASN A 47 -1.08 8.04 -14.59
CA ASN A 47 -0.74 9.48 -14.72
C ASN A 47 0.69 9.84 -14.28
N VAL A 48 1.66 8.97 -14.52
CA VAL A 48 3.08 9.30 -14.30
C VAL A 48 3.44 10.48 -15.21
N SER A 49 3.83 11.61 -14.61
CA SER A 49 4.28 12.77 -15.38
C SER A 49 5.62 12.46 -16.03
N THR A 50 5.65 12.44 -17.36
CA THR A 50 6.83 12.06 -18.13
C THR A 50 7.14 13.15 -19.14
N ALA A 51 8.38 13.66 -19.13
CA ALA A 51 8.87 14.56 -20.17
C ALA A 51 9.66 13.74 -21.20
N VAL A 52 9.40 13.96 -22.49
CA VAL A 52 10.16 13.30 -23.56
C VAL A 52 10.90 14.35 -24.39
N LEU A 53 12.22 14.23 -24.45
CA LEU A 53 13.05 15.03 -25.35
C LEU A 53 13.35 14.22 -26.61
N ASP A 54 12.64 14.54 -27.70
CA ASP A 54 12.88 13.96 -29.02
C ASP A 54 13.81 14.88 -29.83
N GLN A 55 15.03 14.43 -30.11
CA GLN A 55 16.02 15.18 -30.92
C GLN A 55 16.12 14.64 -32.35
N ASP A 56 15.67 13.41 -32.58
CA ASP A 56 15.81 12.71 -33.87
C ASP A 56 14.61 12.96 -34.79
N HIS A 57 13.42 13.24 -34.21
CA HIS A 57 12.18 13.54 -34.95
C HIS A 57 11.84 12.51 -36.04
N SER A 58 12.32 11.28 -35.88
CA SER A 58 12.12 10.18 -36.80
C SER A 58 10.75 9.52 -36.61
N GLN A 59 10.34 8.72 -37.60
CA GLN A 59 9.09 7.98 -37.52
C GLN A 59 9.11 6.94 -36.40
N GLU A 60 10.27 6.32 -36.17
CA GLU A 60 10.49 5.38 -35.07
C GLU A 60 10.38 6.05 -33.69
N SER A 61 10.95 7.25 -33.53
CA SER A 61 10.82 8.06 -32.30
C SER A 61 9.35 8.36 -32.00
N ARG A 62 8.59 8.82 -33.00
CA ARG A 62 7.14 9.06 -32.84
C ARG A 62 6.34 7.79 -32.53
N ALA A 63 6.68 6.66 -33.13
CA ALA A 63 6.03 5.38 -32.87
C ALA A 63 6.26 4.95 -31.40
N LEU A 64 7.48 5.10 -30.89
CA LEU A 64 7.83 4.83 -29.50
C LEU A 64 7.04 5.73 -28.54
N ILE A 65 7.02 7.04 -28.79
CA ILE A 65 6.25 8.01 -27.98
C ILE A 65 4.77 7.65 -27.95
N SER A 66 4.21 7.28 -29.10
CA SER A 66 2.79 6.90 -29.21
C SER A 66 2.45 5.64 -28.39
N ALA A 67 3.37 4.68 -28.30
CA ALA A 67 3.21 3.49 -27.48
C ALA A 67 3.18 3.83 -25.97
N PHE A 68 4.01 4.79 -25.53
CA PHE A 68 3.99 5.27 -24.14
C PHE A 68 2.68 5.99 -23.79
N VAL A 69 2.20 6.87 -24.68
CA VAL A 69 0.92 7.58 -24.51
C VAL A 69 -0.26 6.60 -24.50
N GLY A 70 -0.26 5.59 -25.38
CA GLY A 70 -1.33 4.60 -25.49
C GLY A 70 -1.46 3.65 -24.28
N SER A 71 -0.44 3.57 -23.42
CA SER A 71 -0.46 2.70 -22.25
C SER A 71 -1.32 3.21 -21.07
N SER A 72 -1.86 4.44 -21.14
CA SER A 72 -2.63 5.13 -20.08
C SER A 72 -1.92 5.30 -18.72
N ARG A 73 -0.67 4.83 -18.61
CA ARG A 73 0.16 4.91 -17.41
C ARG A 73 0.98 6.20 -17.37
N PHE A 74 1.36 6.73 -18.54
CA PHE A 74 2.22 7.89 -18.68
C PHE A 74 1.45 9.08 -19.24
N LYS A 75 1.57 10.21 -18.57
CA LYS A 75 1.17 11.52 -19.06
C LYS A 75 2.39 12.19 -19.67
N VAL A 76 2.57 11.97 -20.97
CA VAL A 76 3.71 12.51 -21.71
C VAL A 76 3.48 13.98 -22.03
N THR A 77 4.47 14.81 -21.69
CA THR A 77 4.59 16.19 -22.17
C THR A 77 5.88 16.27 -22.98
N THR A 78 5.79 16.84 -24.18
CA THR A 78 6.94 17.03 -25.09
C THR A 78 7.57 18.39 -24.86
#